data_AF-A0A165KNK4-F1
#
_entry.id   AF-A0A165KNK4-F1
#
_cell.length_a   1.000
_cell.length_b   1.000
_cell.length_c   1.000
_cell.angle_alpha   90.00
_cell.angle_beta   90.00
_cell.angle_gamma   90.00
#
_symmetry.space_group_name_H-M   'P 1'
#
loop_
_entity.id
_entity.type
_entity.pdbx_description
1 polymer ?
#
loop_
_entity_poly.entity_id
_entity_poly.type
_entity_poly.pdbx_seq_one_letter_code
_entity_poly.pdbx_strand_id
1 'polypeptide(L)' 'QDYPAVIYVPDIKYSRGKLAVFNSKEAAKDQYSDFLFVGPCEETLPKALFGEQTD' A
#
# COMPACT_ATOMS: atom_id res chain seq x y z
N GLN A 1 0.78 5.43 19.40
CA GLN A 1 -0.43 5.29 18.58
C GLN A 1 -0.41 6.45 17.61
N ASP A 2 0.31 6.27 16.50
CA ASP A 2 0.44 7.28 15.44
C ASP A 2 -0.50 6.89 14.30
N TYR A 3 -1.49 7.75 14.04
CA TYR A 3 -2.23 7.78 12.79
C TYR A 3 -1.55 8.84 11.92
N PRO A 4 -1.01 8.48 10.73
CA PRO A 4 -1.85 8.63 9.54
C PRO A 4 -1.53 7.59 8.44
N ALA A 5 -2.49 6.71 8.20
CA ALA A 5 -2.89 6.30 6.86
C ALA A 5 -4.35 5.90 7.04
N VAL A 6 -5.24 6.88 6.92
CA VAL A 6 -6.68 6.64 6.95
C VAL A 6 -6.99 5.83 5.71
N ILE A 7 -6.90 4.50 5.84
CA ILE A 7 -7.59 3.62 4.92
C ILE A 7 -8.89 3.27 5.61
N TYR A 8 -9.94 4.02 5.27
CA TYR A 8 -11.32 3.64 5.55
C TYR A 8 -11.62 2.39 4.70
N VAL A 9 -11.23 1.20 5.18
CA VAL A 9 -11.50 -0.10 4.53
C VAL A 9 -12.51 -0.97 5.26
N PRO A 10 -13.69 -0.48 5.70
CA PRO A 10 -14.80 -1.40 5.87
C PRO A 10 -15.38 -1.80 4.49
N ASP A 11 -15.39 -0.90 3.50
CA ASP A 11 -16.32 -1.01 2.37
C ASP A 11 -15.70 -1.35 1.00
N ILE A 12 -14.38 -1.27 0.82
CA ILE A 12 -13.75 -1.51 -0.50
C ILE A 12 -13.87 -3.00 -0.93
N LYS A 13 -13.96 -3.93 0.03
CA LYS A 13 -14.18 -5.36 -0.27
C LYS A 13 -15.63 -5.71 -0.65
N TYR A 14 -16.59 -4.80 -0.48
CA TYR A 14 -17.97 -5.05 -0.90
C TYR A 14 -18.21 -4.83 -2.40
N SER A 15 -17.23 -4.33 -3.18
CA SER A 15 -17.38 -4.13 -4.62
C SER A 15 -16.09 -4.33 -5.42
N ARG A 16 -15.50 -5.53 -5.40
CA ARG A 16 -14.38 -5.94 -6.30
C ARG A 16 -13.12 -5.05 -6.28
N GLY A 17 -12.98 -4.12 -5.35
CA GLY A 17 -11.79 -3.29 -5.21
C GLY A 17 -10.60 -4.11 -4.75
N LYS A 18 -9.39 -3.78 -5.25
CA LYS A 18 -8.12 -4.32 -4.75
C LYS A 18 -7.46 -3.28 -3.85
N LEU A 19 -6.85 -3.75 -2.75
CA LEU A 19 -6.15 -2.91 -1.78
C LEU A 19 -4.63 -3.02 -1.95
N ALA A 20 -3.98 -1.90 -2.26
CA ALA A 20 -2.53 -1.78 -2.21
C ALA A 20 -2.11 -1.03 -0.94
N VAL A 21 -1.14 -1.56 -0.20
CA VAL A 21 -0.56 -0.95 1.01
C VAL A 21 0.91 -0.64 0.77
N PHE A 22 1.30 0.59 1.11
CA PHE A 22 2.69 1.06 1.06
C PHE A 22 3.12 1.34 2.50
N ASN A 23 4.16 0.64 2.97
CA ASN A 23 4.61 0.77 4.33
C ASN A 23 6.13 0.61 4.41
N SER A 24 6.78 1.30 5.35
CA SER A 24 8.24 1.21 5.52
C SER A 24 8.69 -0.13 6.10
N LYS A 25 7.80 -0.84 6.81
CA LYS A 25 8.00 -2.16 7.42
C LYS A 25 6.69 -2.94 7.40
N GLU A 26 6.78 -4.26 7.38
CA GLU A 26 5.61 -5.12 7.54
C GLU A 26 4.93 -4.92 8.89
N ALA A 27 3.60 -4.92 8.87
CA ALA A 27 2.74 -4.87 10.04
C ALA A 27 1.65 -5.94 9.95
N ALA A 28 1.14 -6.38 11.10
CA ALA A 28 0.10 -7.41 11.18
C ALA A 28 -1.19 -7.08 10.40
N LYS A 29 -1.44 -5.80 10.08
CA LYS A 29 -2.60 -5.36 9.29
C LYS A 29 -2.40 -5.49 7.78
N ASP A 30 -1.17 -5.71 7.32
CA ASP A 30 -0.85 -5.81 5.89
C ASP A 30 -1.38 -7.11 5.27
N GLN A 31 -1.70 -8.11 6.10
CA GLN A 31 -2.30 -9.39 5.69
C GLN A 31 -3.62 -9.26 4.92
N TYR A 32 -4.28 -8.10 5.00
CA TYR A 32 -5.55 -7.85 4.31
C TYR A 32 -5.39 -7.22 2.91
N SER A 33 -4.16 -6.84 2.54
CA SER A 33 -3.84 -6.22 1.26
C SER A 33 -3.77 -7.24 0.11
N ASP A 34 -4.17 -6.82 -1.08
CA ASP A 34 -3.95 -7.56 -2.32
C ASP A 34 -2.52 -7.34 -2.85
N PHE A 35 -1.93 -6.19 -2.53
CA PHE A 35 -0.55 -5.83 -2.85
C PHE A 35 0.10 -5.14 -1.67
N LEU A 36 1.31 -5.58 -1.32
CA LEU A 36 2.11 -4.99 -0.25
C LEU A 36 3.45 -4.52 -0.80
N PHE A 37 3.75 -3.24 -0.61
CA PHE A 37 5.02 -2.62 -0.97
C PHE A 37 5.76 -2.21 0.30
N VAL A 38 6.87 -2.89 0.58
CA VAL A 38 7.68 -2.66 1.79
C VAL A 38 8.92 -1.87 1.42
N GLY A 39 9.05 -0.66 1.97
CA GLY A 39 10.19 0.23 1.74
C GLY A 39 9.79 1.71 1.81
N PRO A 40 10.72 2.64 1.55
CA PRO A 40 10.42 4.07 1.47
C PRO A 40 9.34 4.36 0.42
N CYS A 41 8.39 5.22 0.75
CA CYS A 41 7.33 5.62 -0.19
C CYS A 41 7.91 6.34 -1.42
N GLU A 42 8.99 7.08 -1.23
CA GLU A 42 9.74 7.79 -2.26
C GLU A 42 10.32 6.85 -3.33
N GLU A 43 10.52 5.58 -2.99
CA GLU A 43 10.98 4.55 -3.93
C GLU A 43 9.83 3.69 -4.44
N THR A 44 8.95 3.26 -3.54
CA THR A 44 7.90 2.27 -3.85
C THR A 44 6.73 2.86 -4.61
N LEU A 45 6.30 4.10 -4.30
CA LEU A 45 5.20 4.76 -5.02
C LEU A 45 5.55 5.04 -6.49
N PRO A 46 6.70 5.66 -6.82
CA PRO A 46 7.02 5.91 -8.22
C PRO A 46 7.19 4.62 -9.02
N LYS A 47 7.83 3.59 -8.46
CA LYS A 47 7.98 2.28 -9.12
C LYS A 47 6.63 1.62 -9.41
N ALA A 48 5.69 1.67 -8.47
CA ALA A 48 4.37 1.07 -8.64
C ALA A 48 3.49 1.82 -9.65
N LEU A 49 3.60 3.15 -9.72
CA LEU A 49 2.77 4.00 -10.59
C LEU A 49 3.35 4.17 -12.00
N PHE A 50 4.67 4.20 -12.13
CA PHE A 50 5.37 4.59 -13.37
C PHE A 50 6.34 3.53 -13.90
N GLY A 51 6.51 2.40 -13.21
CA GLY A 51 7.50 1.37 -13.56
C GLY A 51 8.91 1.73 -13.08
N GLU A 52 9.89 0.87 -13.36
CA GLU A 52 11.30 1.21 -13.11
C GLU A 52 11.74 2.32 -14.06
N GLN A 53 12.23 3.43 -13.50
CA GLN A 53 12.91 4.45 -14.29
C GLN A 53 14.31 3.92 -14.62
N THR A 54 14.46 3.39 -15.83
CA THR A 54 15.77 3.15 -16.44
C THR A 54 16.23 4.46 -17.08
N ASP A 55 17.38 4.98 -16.67
CA ASP A 55 18.10 6.04 -17.40
C ASP A 55 18.42 5.61 -18.85
#